data_AF-A0A7V9JSI7-F1
#
_entry.id   AF-A0A7V9JSI7-F1
#
_cell.length_a   1.000
_cell.length_b   1.000
_cell.length_c   1.000
_cell.angle_alpha   90.00
_cell.angle_beta   90.00
_cell.angle_gamma   90.00
#
_symmetry.space_group_name_H-M   'P 1'
#
loop_
_entity.id
_entity.type
_entity.pdbx_description
1 polymer ?
#
loop_
_entity_poly.entity_id
_entity_poly.type
_entity_poly.pdbx_seq_one_letter_code
_entity_poly.pdbx_strand_id
1 'polypeptide(L)'
;MEDHEAKQVEGKLDLVPMIDCIMLLLLFFILTTSFHPDELSLSALLPNQGPGAPPVQDRERPISIGIYPAGLTTGADESQYASEWNRMSSGDIPPQAAVRIGRNQPLIIDGRALSSPDAAISGAELQRIGDWMSTQLVGFEVSGAARKLQPQVEVHCFSGLEWKHALVVYDAVRAFERERSGVVQAAADARHELRDDLQEAREVTLAAPRMRHASRHGLGAELADIMNLH
;
A
#
# COMPACT_ATOMS: atom_id res chain seq x y z
N MET A 1 6.51 83.66 6.91
CA MET A 1 5.85 83.20 5.69
C MET A 1 6.58 81.92 5.35
N GLU A 2 5.95 80.78 5.68
CA GLU A 2 6.33 79.39 5.34
C GLU A 2 7.70 78.93 5.94
N ASP A 3 7.88 77.77 6.57
CA ASP A 3 7.50 76.43 6.15
C ASP A 3 7.40 75.42 7.32
N HIS A 4 6.34 74.60 7.25
CA HIS A 4 6.27 73.18 7.62
C HIS A 4 6.91 72.66 8.95
N GLU A 5 6.27 72.92 10.08
CA GLU A 5 6.25 71.96 11.21
C GLU A 5 5.31 70.79 10.88
N ALA A 6 5.76 69.89 10.00
CA ALA A 6 5.15 68.58 9.85
C ALA A 6 5.57 67.73 11.06
N LYS A 7 4.71 67.71 12.09
CA LYS A 7 4.71 66.74 13.19
C LYS A 7 5.02 65.33 12.65
N GLN A 8 6.23 64.86 12.91
CA GLN A 8 6.58 63.46 12.78
C GLN A 8 5.73 62.68 13.79
N VAL A 9 4.62 62.11 13.34
CA VAL A 9 3.96 61.03 14.07
C VAL A 9 4.87 59.82 13.89
N GLU A 10 5.77 59.68 14.84
CA GLU A 10 6.67 58.55 15.01
C GLU A 10 5.82 57.28 15.19
N GLY A 11 5.54 56.64 14.05
CA GLY A 11 4.80 55.39 13.96
C GLY A 11 5.62 54.27 14.58
N LYS A 12 5.54 54.14 15.91
CA LYS A 12 6.05 53.00 16.65
C LYS A 12 5.22 51.80 16.24
N LEU A 13 5.67 51.10 15.20
CA LEU A 13 5.09 49.87 14.69
C LEU A 13 5.03 48.89 15.86
N ASP A 14 3.82 48.60 16.34
CA ASP A 14 3.61 47.64 17.40
C ASP A 14 3.88 46.26 16.80
N LEU A 15 5.02 45.66 17.14
CA LEU A 15 5.49 44.41 16.56
C LEU A 15 4.80 43.20 17.20
N VAL A 16 4.14 43.38 18.35
CA VAL A 16 3.51 42.28 19.10
C VAL A 16 2.35 41.63 18.31
N PRO A 17 1.40 42.39 17.71
CA PRO A 17 0.39 41.81 16.83
C PRO A 17 0.98 41.13 15.59
N MET A 18 2.10 41.63 15.08
CA MET A 18 2.77 41.08 13.89
C MET A 18 3.43 39.74 14.19
N ILE A 19 4.07 39.60 15.35
CA ILE A 19 4.65 38.34 15.82
C ILE A 19 3.56 37.29 16.01
N ASP A 20 2.43 37.66 16.63
CA ASP A 20 1.33 36.72 16.87
C ASP A 20 0.72 36.22 15.55
N CYS A 21 0.57 37.12 14.57
CA CYS A 21 0.10 36.77 13.23
C CYS A 21 1.08 35.83 12.49
N ILE A 22 2.40 36.07 12.59
CA ILE A 22 3.42 35.19 11.99
C ILE A 22 3.47 33.83 12.69
N MET A 23 3.34 33.80 14.02
CA MET A 23 3.31 32.56 14.80
C MET A 23 2.10 31.70 14.45
N LEU A 24 0.93 32.30 14.29
CA LEU A 24 -0.29 31.60 13.86
C LEU A 24 -0.17 31.05 12.43
N LEU A 25 0.47 31.78 11.51
CA LEU A 25 0.75 31.28 10.17
C LEU A 25 1.73 30.10 10.17
N LEU A 26 2.78 30.14 11.00
CA LEU A 26 3.73 29.03 11.12
C LEU A 26 3.10 27.79 11.75
N LEU A 27 2.28 27.96 12.80
CA LEU A 27 1.51 26.86 13.40
C LEU A 27 0.51 26.27 12.42
N PHE A 28 -0.18 27.11 11.64
CA PHE A 28 -1.06 26.66 10.57
C PHE A 28 -0.29 25.86 9.53
N PHE A 29 0.87 26.34 9.06
CA PHE A 29 1.70 25.56 8.14
C PHE A 29 2.14 24.25 8.75
N ILE A 30 2.71 24.20 9.96
CA ILE A 30 3.15 22.95 10.61
C ILE A 30 1.99 21.95 10.77
N LEU A 31 0.78 22.42 11.09
CA LEU A 31 -0.39 21.56 11.28
C LEU A 31 -1.07 21.14 9.97
N THR A 32 -0.95 21.94 8.90
CA THR A 32 -1.63 21.67 7.62
C THR A 32 -0.69 21.15 6.53
N THR A 33 0.63 21.30 6.69
CA THR A 33 1.64 20.63 5.86
C THR A 33 1.64 19.16 6.22
N SER A 34 0.71 18.44 5.61
CA SER A 34 0.82 17.01 5.43
C SER A 34 1.74 16.80 4.24
N PHE A 35 2.96 16.33 4.49
CA PHE A 35 3.84 15.86 3.44
C PHE A 35 3.07 14.83 2.62
N HIS A 36 2.80 15.16 1.35
CA HIS A 36 2.27 14.16 0.43
C HIS A 36 3.37 13.11 0.19
N PRO A 37 3.02 11.81 0.08
CA PRO A 37 3.99 10.74 -0.19
C PRO A 37 4.91 11.04 -1.39
N ASP A 38 4.43 11.83 -2.35
CA ASP A 38 5.19 12.23 -3.53
C ASP A 38 6.39 13.16 -3.21
N GLU A 39 6.37 13.90 -2.10
CA GLU A 39 7.51 14.75 -1.69
C GLU A 39 8.66 13.94 -1.05
N LEU A 40 8.36 12.74 -0.51
CA LEU A 40 9.41 11.80 -0.09
C LEU A 40 10.17 11.23 -1.30
N SER A 41 9.53 11.15 -2.47
CA SER A 41 10.17 10.67 -3.71
C SER A 41 11.17 11.67 -4.30
N LEU A 42 11.02 12.99 -4.03
CA LEU A 42 11.96 14.02 -4.46
C LEU A 42 13.32 13.93 -3.74
N SER A 43 13.38 13.25 -2.58
CA SER A 43 14.66 12.95 -1.92
C SER A 43 15.53 11.97 -2.73
N ALA A 44 14.96 11.27 -3.72
CA ALA A 44 15.71 10.47 -4.69
C ALA A 44 16.28 11.31 -5.86
N LEU A 45 15.76 12.53 -6.08
CA LEU A 45 16.19 13.43 -7.15
C LEU A 45 17.11 14.56 -6.67
N LEU A 46 17.26 14.75 -5.36
CA LEU A 46 18.33 15.58 -4.82
C LEU A 46 19.67 14.86 -5.04
N PRO A 47 20.68 15.50 -5.64
CA PRO A 47 22.02 14.94 -5.70
C PRO A 47 22.61 14.90 -4.29
N ASN A 48 22.29 13.85 -3.53
CA ASN A 48 23.05 13.46 -2.35
C ASN A 48 24.36 12.81 -2.83
N GLN A 49 25.26 13.61 -3.41
CA GLN A 49 26.66 13.24 -3.59
C GLN A 49 27.52 13.90 -2.51
N GLY A 50 27.28 13.46 -1.26
CA GLY A 50 28.36 13.41 -0.28
C GLY A 50 29.16 12.12 -0.52
N PRO A 51 30.50 12.15 -0.51
CA PRO A 51 31.32 10.95 -0.70
C PRO A 51 31.16 10.05 0.54
N GLY A 52 30.24 9.08 0.48
CA GLY A 52 30.02 8.13 1.57
C GLY A 52 28.60 7.60 1.77
N ALA A 53 27.60 8.07 1.01
CA ALA A 53 26.31 7.41 1.03
C ALA A 53 26.43 6.02 0.37
N PRO A 54 25.94 4.94 1.01
CA PRO A 54 25.86 3.64 0.35
C PRO A 54 25.03 3.80 -0.93
N PRO A 55 25.42 3.16 -2.05
CA PRO A 55 24.69 3.28 -3.29
C PRO A 55 23.22 2.94 -3.04
N VAL A 56 22.31 3.80 -3.52
CA VAL A 56 20.88 3.46 -3.61
C VAL A 56 20.84 2.23 -4.50
N GLN A 57 20.73 1.06 -3.88
CA GLN A 57 20.55 -0.19 -4.59
C GLN A 57 19.27 -0.04 -5.39
N ASP A 58 19.40 -0.11 -6.71
CA ASP A 58 18.30 -0.10 -7.65
C ASP A 58 17.40 -1.29 -7.28
N ARG A 59 16.38 -1.06 -6.45
CA ARG A 59 15.51 -2.12 -5.95
C ARG A 59 14.81 -2.69 -7.18
N GLU A 60 14.98 -3.98 -7.42
CA GLU A 60 14.26 -4.71 -8.46
C GLU A 60 12.75 -4.41 -8.34
N ARG A 61 12.05 -4.42 -9.47
CA ARG A 61 10.63 -4.04 -9.52
C ARG A 61 9.83 -4.84 -8.50
N PRO A 62 8.90 -4.19 -7.76
CA PRO A 62 8.09 -4.88 -6.77
C PRO A 62 7.28 -6.00 -7.40
N ILE A 63 7.07 -7.07 -6.64
CA ILE A 63 6.16 -8.15 -7.02
C ILE A 63 4.74 -7.66 -6.72
N SER A 64 4.00 -7.33 -7.76
CA SER A 64 2.63 -6.87 -7.63
C SER A 64 1.65 -8.04 -7.55
N ILE A 65 0.87 -8.07 -6.45
CA ILE A 65 -0.24 -8.98 -6.24
C ILE A 65 -1.54 -8.21 -6.41
N GLY A 66 -2.32 -8.52 -7.45
CA GLY A 66 -3.61 -7.89 -7.71
C GLY A 66 -4.77 -8.71 -7.17
N ILE A 67 -5.67 -8.09 -6.40
CA ILE A 67 -6.91 -8.66 -5.89
C ILE A 67 -8.09 -7.88 -6.47
N TYR A 68 -8.93 -8.57 -7.23
CA TYR A 68 -10.06 -7.97 -7.96
C TYR A 68 -11.28 -8.91 -7.96
N PRO A 69 -12.48 -8.44 -8.28
CA PRO A 69 -13.68 -9.29 -8.32
C PRO A 69 -13.52 -10.46 -9.29
N ALA A 70 -13.94 -11.66 -8.87
CA ALA A 70 -13.90 -12.82 -9.75
C ALA A 70 -14.84 -12.64 -10.96
N GLY A 71 -14.43 -13.16 -12.13
CA GLY A 71 -15.23 -13.13 -13.35
C GLY A 71 -14.99 -11.94 -14.28
N LEU A 72 -14.06 -11.04 -13.93
CA LEU A 72 -13.61 -9.96 -14.83
C LEU A 72 -12.66 -10.49 -15.91
N THR A 73 -12.81 -10.00 -17.14
CA THR A 73 -11.92 -10.35 -18.25
C THR A 73 -10.73 -9.39 -18.34
N THR A 74 -9.52 -9.93 -18.53
CA THR A 74 -8.31 -9.12 -18.74
C THR A 74 -8.32 -8.43 -20.11
N GLY A 75 -7.77 -7.22 -20.18
CA GLY A 75 -7.59 -6.47 -21.43
C GLY A 75 -8.78 -5.59 -21.83
N ALA A 76 -9.76 -5.43 -20.94
CA ALA A 76 -10.84 -4.47 -21.11
C ALA A 76 -10.38 -3.03 -20.82
N ASP A 77 -11.14 -2.05 -21.31
CA ASP A 77 -10.92 -0.63 -20.98
C ASP A 77 -11.58 -0.22 -19.65
N GLU A 78 -11.27 0.97 -19.14
CA GLU A 78 -11.81 1.49 -17.88
C GLU A 78 -13.36 1.53 -17.87
N SER A 79 -13.98 1.88 -19.00
CA SER A 79 -15.43 2.01 -19.12
C SER A 79 -16.13 0.66 -19.11
N GLN A 80 -15.49 -0.35 -19.71
CA GLN A 80 -15.92 -1.74 -19.68
C GLN A 80 -15.82 -2.28 -18.25
N TYR A 81 -14.68 -2.10 -17.56
CA TYR A 81 -14.56 -2.53 -16.17
C TYR A 81 -15.58 -1.86 -15.25
N ALA A 82 -15.86 -0.57 -15.43
CA ALA A 82 -16.92 0.11 -14.68
C ALA A 82 -18.30 -0.51 -14.96
N SER A 83 -18.59 -0.84 -16.22
CA SER A 83 -19.86 -1.46 -16.61
C SER A 83 -20.00 -2.88 -16.09
N GLU A 84 -18.93 -3.68 -16.15
CA GLU A 84 -18.90 -5.04 -15.60
C GLU A 84 -19.04 -5.04 -14.09
N TRP A 85 -18.33 -4.15 -13.40
CA TRP A 85 -18.49 -3.95 -11.97
C TRP A 85 -19.93 -3.60 -11.61
N ASN A 86 -20.52 -2.60 -12.24
CA ASN A 86 -21.91 -2.20 -11.97
C ASN A 86 -22.91 -3.34 -12.22
N ARG A 87 -22.65 -4.19 -13.22
CA ARG A 87 -23.45 -5.39 -13.50
C ARG A 87 -23.30 -6.43 -12.38
N MET A 88 -22.08 -6.69 -11.92
CA MET A 88 -21.78 -7.66 -10.86
C MET A 88 -22.25 -7.19 -9.48
N SER A 89 -22.07 -5.91 -9.16
CA SER A 89 -22.37 -5.30 -7.88
C SER A 89 -23.83 -4.84 -7.79
N SER A 90 -24.78 -5.57 -8.39
CA SER A 90 -26.21 -5.22 -8.48
C SER A 90 -26.94 -5.23 -7.11
N GLY A 91 -26.40 -4.52 -6.12
CA GLY A 91 -26.88 -4.42 -4.74
C GLY A 91 -25.84 -4.87 -3.71
N ASP A 92 -25.05 -5.89 -4.03
CA ASP A 92 -24.18 -6.57 -3.07
C ASP A 92 -22.70 -6.60 -3.51
N ILE A 93 -21.80 -6.68 -2.54
CA ILE A 93 -20.37 -6.90 -2.78
C ILE A 93 -20.16 -8.35 -3.23
N PRO A 94 -19.44 -8.60 -4.35
CA PRO A 94 -19.18 -9.96 -4.80
C PRO A 94 -18.49 -10.79 -3.71
N PRO A 95 -18.97 -12.01 -3.41
CA PRO A 95 -18.38 -12.85 -2.37
C PRO A 95 -17.05 -13.48 -2.82
N GLN A 96 -16.74 -13.45 -4.12
CA GLN A 96 -15.56 -14.09 -4.68
C GLN A 96 -14.59 -13.05 -5.22
N ALA A 97 -13.31 -13.23 -4.89
CA ALA A 97 -12.21 -12.42 -5.38
C ALA A 97 -11.23 -13.30 -6.17
N ALA A 98 -10.66 -12.76 -7.24
CA ALA A 98 -9.55 -13.33 -7.97
C ALA A 98 -8.25 -12.68 -7.48
N VAL A 99 -7.25 -13.50 -7.18
CA VAL A 99 -5.89 -13.07 -6.81
C VAL A 99 -4.93 -13.46 -7.91
N ARG A 100 -4.14 -12.51 -8.39
CA ARG A 100 -3.16 -12.71 -9.46
C ARG A 100 -1.79 -12.19 -9.04
N ILE A 101 -0.76 -12.95 -9.38
CA ILE A 101 0.65 -12.56 -9.21
C ILE A 101 1.31 -12.59 -10.59
N GLY A 102 1.77 -11.44 -11.05
CA GLY A 102 2.31 -11.28 -12.42
C GLY A 102 1.35 -11.78 -13.50
N ARG A 103 1.82 -12.71 -14.36
CA ARG A 103 1.07 -13.26 -15.50
C ARG A 103 0.44 -14.64 -15.25
N ASN A 104 0.46 -15.11 -14.00
CA ASN A 104 -0.02 -16.45 -13.68
C ASN A 104 -1.55 -16.52 -13.64
N GLN A 105 -2.10 -17.73 -13.71
CA GLN A 105 -3.55 -17.94 -13.64
C GLN A 105 -4.07 -17.49 -12.27
N PRO A 106 -5.15 -16.68 -12.21
CA PRO A 106 -5.64 -16.17 -10.94
C PRO A 106 -6.24 -17.28 -10.08
N LEU A 107 -5.98 -17.21 -8.77
CA LEU A 107 -6.66 -18.01 -7.76
C LEU A 107 -7.98 -17.36 -7.39
N ILE A 108 -9.08 -18.10 -7.44
CA ILE A 108 -10.36 -17.64 -6.89
C ILE A 108 -10.39 -17.92 -5.39
N ILE A 109 -10.66 -16.89 -4.60
CA ILE A 109 -10.91 -16.93 -3.15
C ILE A 109 -12.42 -16.83 -2.94
N ASP A 110 -12.97 -17.73 -2.12
CA ASP A 110 -14.37 -17.65 -1.70
C ASP A 110 -14.47 -16.98 -0.33
N GLY A 111 -14.92 -15.74 -0.32
CA GLY A 111 -15.16 -14.97 0.89
C GLY A 111 -16.20 -15.59 1.82
N ARG A 112 -17.12 -16.44 1.33
CA ARG A 112 -18.07 -17.16 2.20
C ARG A 112 -17.39 -18.28 2.95
N ALA A 113 -16.47 -19.00 2.32
CA ALA A 113 -15.67 -20.03 2.97
C ALA A 113 -14.77 -19.42 4.07
N LEU A 114 -14.18 -18.24 3.80
CA LEU A 114 -13.40 -17.49 4.78
C LEU A 114 -14.21 -17.02 5.99
N SER A 115 -15.49 -16.69 5.80
CA SER A 115 -16.39 -16.26 6.87
C SER A 115 -17.21 -17.40 7.48
N SER A 116 -16.88 -18.66 7.15
CA SER A 116 -17.60 -19.82 7.66
C SER A 116 -17.39 -19.97 9.18
N PRO A 117 -18.45 -20.25 9.97
CA PRO A 117 -18.29 -20.59 11.39
C PRO A 117 -17.62 -21.95 11.59
N ASP A 118 -17.58 -22.80 10.55
CA ASP A 118 -16.87 -24.06 10.58
C ASP A 118 -15.36 -23.82 10.36
N ALA A 119 -14.59 -24.07 11.42
CA ALA A 119 -13.13 -23.93 11.41
C ALA A 119 -12.44 -24.86 10.40
N ALA A 120 -13.05 -26.00 10.06
CA ALA A 120 -12.49 -26.90 9.05
C ALA A 120 -12.60 -26.30 7.64
N ILE A 121 -13.74 -25.66 7.33
CA ILE A 121 -13.98 -25.01 6.03
C ILE A 121 -13.08 -23.79 5.86
N SER A 122 -13.09 -22.89 6.85
CA SER A 122 -12.26 -21.69 6.82
C SER A 122 -10.77 -22.04 6.85
N GLY A 123 -10.37 -23.01 7.67
CA GLY A 123 -9.00 -23.52 7.73
C GLY A 123 -8.52 -24.13 6.41
N ALA A 124 -9.35 -24.94 5.75
CA ALA A 124 -9.02 -25.52 4.45
C ALA A 124 -8.85 -24.45 3.35
N GLU A 125 -9.70 -23.42 3.37
CA GLU A 125 -9.59 -22.30 2.42
C GLU A 125 -8.32 -21.48 2.67
N LEU A 126 -8.00 -21.17 3.93
CA LEU A 126 -6.76 -20.48 4.30
C LEU A 126 -5.52 -21.28 3.90
N GLN A 127 -5.52 -22.59 4.15
CA GLN A 127 -4.41 -23.47 3.75
C GLN A 127 -4.24 -23.48 2.23
N ARG A 128 -5.33 -23.64 1.47
CA ARG A 128 -5.31 -23.62 0.00
C ARG A 128 -4.71 -22.32 -0.55
N ILE A 129 -5.08 -21.17 0.04
CA ILE A 129 -4.54 -19.87 -0.36
C ILE A 129 -3.05 -19.77 0.00
N GLY A 130 -2.66 -20.22 1.19
CA GLY A 130 -1.26 -20.27 1.64
C GLY A 130 -0.37 -21.12 0.73
N ASP A 131 -0.83 -22.33 0.40
CA ASP A 131 -0.10 -23.27 -0.47
C ASP A 131 0.08 -22.70 -1.89
N TRP A 132 -0.98 -22.12 -2.44
CA TRP A 132 -0.91 -21.48 -3.75
C TRP A 132 0.03 -20.28 -3.73
N MET A 133 -0.10 -19.39 -2.74
CA MET A 133 0.75 -18.21 -2.58
C MET A 133 2.23 -18.59 -2.47
N SER A 134 2.54 -19.58 -1.64
CA SER A 134 3.89 -20.09 -1.46
C SER A 134 4.46 -20.65 -2.76
N THR A 135 3.66 -21.43 -3.51
CA THR A 135 4.07 -21.96 -4.81
C THR A 135 4.39 -20.86 -5.81
N GLN A 136 3.58 -19.79 -5.85
CA GLN A 136 3.79 -18.68 -6.77
C GLN A 136 5.02 -17.84 -6.38
N LEU A 137 5.17 -17.48 -5.09
CA LEU A 137 6.24 -16.61 -4.62
C LEU A 137 7.63 -17.21 -4.78
N VAL A 138 7.76 -18.55 -4.74
CA VAL A 138 9.03 -19.25 -5.04
C VAL A 138 9.56 -18.89 -6.43
N GLY A 139 8.68 -18.64 -7.40
CA GLY A 139 9.08 -18.24 -8.75
C GLY A 139 9.72 -16.84 -8.83
N PHE A 140 9.57 -16.02 -7.78
CA PHE A 140 10.10 -14.66 -7.69
C PHE A 140 11.24 -14.54 -6.67
N GLU A 141 11.87 -15.66 -6.32
CA GLU A 141 13.01 -15.70 -5.43
C GLU A 141 14.32 -15.44 -6.19
N VAL A 142 15.10 -14.47 -5.73
CA VAL A 142 16.43 -14.21 -6.24
C VAL A 142 17.43 -15.07 -5.48
N SER A 143 18.06 -16.02 -6.18
CA SER A 143 19.01 -16.94 -5.55
C SER A 143 20.21 -16.20 -4.96
N GLY A 144 20.52 -16.45 -3.69
CA GLY A 144 21.68 -15.89 -3.00
C GLY A 144 21.50 -14.48 -2.41
N ALA A 145 20.37 -13.82 -2.65
CA ALA A 145 20.07 -12.54 -2.01
C ALA A 145 19.47 -12.74 -0.61
N ALA A 146 19.87 -11.90 0.35
CA ALA A 146 19.27 -11.85 1.68
C ALA A 146 17.78 -11.50 1.59
N ARG A 147 16.94 -12.04 2.49
CA ARG A 147 15.47 -11.86 2.47
C ARG A 147 15.05 -10.38 2.36
N LYS A 148 15.64 -9.51 3.16
CA LYS A 148 15.41 -8.06 3.15
C LYS A 148 15.78 -7.36 1.83
N LEU A 149 16.69 -7.93 1.05
CA LEU A 149 17.16 -7.41 -0.23
C LEU A 149 16.39 -7.99 -1.42
N GLN A 150 15.50 -8.94 -1.18
CA GLN A 150 14.63 -9.46 -2.21
C GLN A 150 13.63 -8.38 -2.71
N PRO A 151 13.08 -8.52 -3.93
CA PRO A 151 12.05 -7.61 -4.43
C PRO A 151 10.86 -7.52 -3.46
N GLN A 152 10.44 -6.31 -3.10
CA GLN A 152 9.31 -6.11 -2.18
C GLN A 152 8.01 -6.66 -2.77
N VAL A 153 7.10 -7.15 -1.92
CA VAL A 153 5.76 -7.56 -2.33
C VAL A 153 4.79 -6.42 -2.07
N GLU A 154 4.04 -6.03 -3.10
CA GLU A 154 3.01 -5.01 -3.00
C GLU A 154 1.64 -5.62 -3.31
N VAL A 155 0.72 -5.56 -2.34
CA VAL A 155 -0.63 -6.10 -2.48
C VAL A 155 -1.60 -4.98 -2.84
N HIS A 156 -2.15 -5.06 -4.05
CA HIS A 156 -3.14 -4.16 -4.59
C HIS A 156 -4.52 -4.79 -4.45
N CYS A 157 -5.36 -4.25 -3.57
CA CYS A 157 -6.73 -4.72 -3.39
C CYS A 157 -7.72 -3.69 -3.92
N PHE A 158 -8.61 -4.14 -4.81
CA PHE A 158 -9.69 -3.32 -5.31
C PHE A 158 -10.58 -2.83 -4.15
N SER A 159 -10.79 -1.51 -4.10
CA SER A 159 -11.52 -0.83 -3.02
C SER A 159 -12.98 -1.25 -2.88
N GLY A 160 -13.59 -1.80 -3.94
CA GLY A 160 -14.95 -2.32 -3.92
C GLY A 160 -15.10 -3.70 -3.27
N LEU A 161 -14.01 -4.39 -2.91
CA LEU A 161 -14.05 -5.69 -2.24
C LEU A 161 -14.01 -5.57 -0.71
N GLU A 162 -14.47 -6.62 -0.02
CA GLU A 162 -14.29 -6.72 1.43
C GLU A 162 -12.81 -6.89 1.79
N TRP A 163 -12.37 -6.18 2.83
CA TRP A 163 -10.99 -6.14 3.29
C TRP A 163 -10.44 -7.53 3.65
N LYS A 164 -11.29 -8.49 4.06
CA LYS A 164 -10.87 -9.85 4.40
C LYS A 164 -10.06 -10.54 3.30
N HIS A 165 -10.33 -10.25 2.03
CA HIS A 165 -9.55 -10.80 0.92
C HIS A 165 -8.10 -10.30 0.94
N ALA A 166 -7.90 -9.01 1.22
CA ALA A 166 -6.57 -8.42 1.36
C ALA A 166 -5.81 -8.98 2.57
N LEU A 167 -6.49 -9.14 3.72
CA LEU A 167 -5.86 -9.72 4.92
C LEU A 167 -5.36 -11.13 4.67
N VAL A 168 -6.20 -11.99 4.09
CA VAL A 168 -5.82 -13.39 3.89
C VAL A 168 -4.64 -13.52 2.92
N VAL A 169 -4.61 -12.70 1.87
CA VAL A 169 -3.46 -12.64 0.96
C VAL A 169 -2.21 -12.13 1.67
N TYR A 170 -2.32 -11.04 2.43
CA TYR A 170 -1.21 -10.48 3.19
C TYR A 170 -0.65 -11.50 4.22
N ASP A 171 -1.52 -12.16 4.95
CA ASP A 171 -1.16 -13.19 5.94
C ASP A 171 -0.50 -14.39 5.28
N ALA A 172 -0.97 -14.81 4.10
CA ALA A 172 -0.35 -15.87 3.31
C ALA A 172 1.08 -15.50 2.87
N VAL A 173 1.29 -14.28 2.39
CA VAL A 173 2.63 -13.77 2.05
C VAL A 173 3.51 -13.74 3.31
N ARG A 174 3.00 -13.27 4.45
CA ARG A 174 3.74 -13.24 5.71
C ARG A 174 4.02 -14.63 6.29
N ALA A 175 3.15 -15.60 6.06
CA ALA A 175 3.39 -16.99 6.42
C ALA A 175 4.55 -17.57 5.60
N PHE A 176 4.56 -17.32 4.28
CA PHE A 176 5.65 -17.70 3.40
C PHE A 176 6.99 -17.09 3.83
N GLU A 177 7.03 -15.80 4.13
CA GLU A 177 8.25 -15.15 4.62
C GLU A 177 8.77 -15.76 5.92
N ARG A 178 7.87 -16.08 6.86
CA ARG A 178 8.25 -16.73 8.14
C ARG A 178 8.84 -18.12 7.93
N GLU A 179 8.26 -18.91 7.02
CA GLU A 179 8.78 -20.23 6.66
C GLU A 179 10.18 -20.12 6.04
N ARG A 180 10.37 -19.16 5.14
CA ARG A 180 11.65 -18.96 4.43
C ARG A 180 12.76 -18.38 5.29
N SER A 181 12.43 -17.58 6.30
CA SER A 181 13.40 -17.08 7.28
C SER A 181 13.89 -18.17 8.26
N GLY A 182 13.29 -19.38 8.26
CA GLY A 182 13.72 -20.49 9.11
C GLY A 182 13.33 -20.35 10.59
N VAL A 183 12.52 -19.34 10.93
CA VAL A 183 12.13 -18.98 12.31
C VAL A 183 11.11 -19.95 12.92
N VAL A 184 10.46 -20.77 12.09
CA VAL A 184 9.36 -21.67 12.50
C VAL A 184 9.79 -22.73 13.54
N GLN A 185 11.09 -22.96 13.76
CA GLN A 185 11.57 -23.96 14.72
C GLN A 185 11.97 -23.44 16.11
N ALA A 186 11.98 -22.12 16.37
CA ALA A 186 12.30 -21.57 17.69
C ALA A 186 11.07 -21.03 18.47
N ALA A 187 9.89 -21.03 17.86
CA ALA A 187 8.72 -20.27 18.31
C ALA A 187 7.87 -20.91 19.43
N ALA A 188 8.45 -21.76 20.28
CA ALA A 188 7.80 -22.14 21.54
C ALA A 188 8.05 -21.10 22.66
N ASP A 189 9.16 -20.34 22.61
CA ASP A 189 9.65 -19.62 23.81
C ASP A 189 9.81 -18.09 23.71
N ALA A 190 9.60 -17.40 22.57
CA ALA A 190 9.95 -15.97 22.51
C ALA A 190 8.96 -15.05 21.76
N ARG A 191 8.11 -14.33 22.51
CA ARG A 191 7.38 -13.14 22.01
C ARG A 191 8.30 -11.96 21.67
N HIS A 192 9.57 -11.98 22.10
CA HIS A 192 10.55 -10.94 21.84
C HIS A 192 11.28 -11.12 20.49
N GLU A 193 11.47 -12.36 20.03
CA GLU A 193 12.17 -12.66 18.76
C GLU A 193 11.33 -12.28 17.54
N LEU A 194 10.00 -12.38 17.63
CA LEU A 194 9.05 -12.06 16.55
C LEU A 194 9.19 -10.64 15.96
N ARG A 195 9.74 -9.69 16.74
CA ARG A 195 9.95 -8.30 16.29
C ARG A 195 11.19 -8.12 15.43
N ASP A 196 12.26 -8.85 15.71
CA ASP A 196 13.51 -8.76 14.96
C ASP A 196 13.41 -9.58 13.66
N ASP A 197 12.62 -10.66 13.67
CA ASP A 197 12.37 -11.53 12.50
C ASP A 197 11.73 -10.79 11.32
N LEU A 198 10.85 -9.82 11.61
CA LEU A 198 10.21 -9.00 10.58
C LEU A 198 11.13 -7.92 10.01
N GLN A 199 12.23 -7.57 10.70
CA GLN A 199 13.19 -6.59 10.20
C GLN A 199 14.10 -7.16 9.11
N GLU A 200 14.33 -8.47 9.13
CA GLU A 200 15.14 -9.18 8.14
C GLU A 200 14.29 -9.85 7.05
N ALA A 201 12.97 -9.95 7.24
CA ALA A 201 12.05 -10.39 6.20
C ALA A 201 11.97 -9.40 5.02
N ARG A 202 11.52 -9.90 3.87
CA ARG A 202 11.17 -9.08 2.71
C ARG A 202 10.10 -8.05 3.09
N GLU A 203 10.21 -6.85 2.52
CA GLU A 203 9.19 -5.82 2.67
C GLU A 203 7.88 -6.26 2.00
N VAL A 204 6.77 -6.21 2.75
CA VAL A 204 5.42 -6.52 2.26
C VAL A 204 4.53 -5.34 2.62
N THR A 205 3.98 -4.68 1.62
CA THR A 205 3.14 -3.50 1.78
C THR A 205 1.78 -3.72 1.14
N LEU A 206 0.78 -3.04 1.68
CA LEU A 206 -0.50 -2.87 1.02
C LEU A 206 -0.43 -1.58 0.23
N ALA A 207 -0.73 -1.65 -1.07
CA ALA A 207 -0.82 -0.46 -1.90
C ALA A 207 -1.87 0.49 -1.31
N ALA A 208 -1.59 1.80 -1.36
CA ALA A 208 -2.54 2.77 -0.88
C ALA A 208 -3.84 2.66 -1.69
N PRO A 209 -5.01 2.45 -1.04
CA PRO A 209 -6.26 2.46 -1.77
C PRO A 209 -6.42 3.84 -2.40
N ARG A 210 -6.70 3.91 -3.70
CA ARG A 210 -6.85 5.20 -4.39
C ARG A 210 -7.96 6.07 -3.80
N MET A 211 -8.92 5.47 -3.11
CA MET A 211 -10.24 6.09 -2.94
C MET A 211 -10.60 6.22 -1.45
N ARG A 212 -10.13 7.28 -0.78
CA ARG A 212 -10.78 7.77 0.46
C ARG A 212 -12.06 8.59 0.18
N HIS A 213 -12.29 9.05 -1.07
CA HIS A 213 -13.34 10.03 -1.39
C HIS A 213 -14.04 9.87 -2.76
N ALA A 214 -13.95 8.73 -3.42
CA ALA A 214 -14.37 8.70 -4.82
C ALA A 214 -15.84 8.42 -5.07
N SER A 215 -16.33 9.04 -6.14
CA SER A 215 -17.59 8.73 -6.79
C SER A 215 -17.50 7.35 -7.47
N ARG A 216 -18.66 6.72 -7.75
CA ARG A 216 -18.77 5.45 -8.49
C ARG A 216 -18.02 5.44 -9.83
N HIS A 217 -17.61 6.60 -10.35
CA HIS A 217 -16.87 6.75 -11.61
C HIS A 217 -15.38 6.41 -11.50
N GLY A 218 -14.79 6.38 -10.30
CA GLY A 218 -13.36 6.05 -10.12
C GLY A 218 -13.02 4.55 -10.09
N LEU A 219 -14.02 3.69 -9.91
CA LEU A 219 -13.82 2.25 -9.72
C LEU A 219 -13.33 1.52 -10.97
N GLY A 220 -13.75 1.98 -12.16
CA GLY A 220 -13.30 1.39 -13.44
C GLY A 220 -11.81 1.63 -13.70
N ALA A 221 -11.31 2.82 -13.38
CA ALA A 221 -9.89 3.16 -13.50
C ALA A 221 -9.04 2.33 -12.53
N GLU A 222 -9.47 2.18 -11.28
CA GLU A 222 -8.77 1.33 -10.31
C GLU A 222 -8.69 -0.13 -10.76
N LEU A 223 -9.79 -0.70 -11.27
CA LEU A 223 -9.77 -2.05 -11.84
C LEU A 223 -8.82 -2.15 -13.03
N ALA A 224 -8.83 -1.18 -13.93
CA ALA A 224 -7.92 -1.18 -15.07
C ALA A 224 -6.45 -1.17 -14.63
N ASP A 225 -6.10 -0.37 -13.61
CA ASP A 225 -4.74 -0.32 -13.06
C ASP A 225 -4.34 -1.67 -12.46
N ILE A 226 -5.18 -2.23 -11.58
CA ILE A 226 -4.91 -3.54 -10.96
C ILE A 226 -4.76 -4.65 -12.01
N MET A 227 -5.59 -4.60 -13.06
CA MET A 227 -5.58 -5.57 -14.15
C MET A 227 -4.38 -5.41 -15.09
N ASN A 228 -3.70 -4.27 -15.08
CA ASN A 228 -2.50 -3.98 -15.86
C ASN A 228 -1.20 -4.05 -15.03
N LEU A 229 -1.26 -4.40 -13.74
CA LEU A 229 -0.07 -4.71 -12.95
C LEU A 229 0.71 -5.88 -13.59
N HIS A 230 2.01 -5.68 -13.79
CA HIS A 230 2.93 -6.61 -14.46
C HIS A 230 4.15 -6.91 -13.61
#